data_AF-A0A822FJV0-F1
#
_entry.id   AF-A0A822FJV0-F1
#
_cell.length_a   1.000
_cell.length_b   1.000
_cell.length_c   1.000
_cell.angle_alpha   90.00
_cell.angle_beta   90.00
_cell.angle_gamma   90.00
#
_symmetry.space_group_name_H-M   'P 1'
#
loop_
_entity.id
_entity.type
_entity.pdbx_description
1 polymer ?
#
loop_
_entity_poly.entity_id
_entity_poly.type
_entity_poly.pdbx_seq_one_letter_code
_entity_poly.pdbx_strand_id
1 'polypeptide(L)'
;FWMDVGQPKDYLTGMSLYLNYVRHSNPDRLSRENGTVGNVLVDSTAKIGERCRIGPNVVIGPRVIVQDGVCLKNCTILGDSLIKSHSWIANCIIGWRCHIGQW
;
A
#
# COMPACT_ATOMS: atom_id res chain seq x y z
N PHE A 1 1.63 5.85 19.05
CA PHE A 1 2.70 6.10 18.06
C PHE A 1 2.62 7.57 17.65
N TRP A 2 3.75 8.28 17.64
CA TRP A 2 3.83 9.66 17.16
C TRP A 2 5.11 9.81 16.34
N MET A 3 5.03 10.55 15.23
CA MET A 3 6.16 10.94 14.40
C MET A 3 5.82 12.27 13.72
N ASP A 4 6.79 13.17 13.65
CA ASP A 4 6.67 14.40 12.87
C ASP A 4 6.79 14.11 11.37
N VAL A 5 5.89 14.69 10.55
CA VAL A 5 5.85 14.51 9.10
C VAL A 5 5.82 15.89 8.45
N GLY A 6 7.01 16.37 8.08
CA GLY A 6 7.18 17.68 7.43
C GLY A 6 7.39 17.60 5.92
N GLN A 7 8.01 16.52 5.44
CA GLN A 7 8.34 16.34 4.02
C GLN A 7 7.74 15.05 3.44
N PRO A 8 7.53 14.95 2.11
CA PRO A 8 7.02 13.73 1.49
C PRO A 8 7.85 12.46 1.79
N LYS A 9 9.16 12.60 1.97
CA LYS A 9 10.03 11.48 2.37
C LYS A 9 9.74 10.99 3.80
N ASP A 10 9.42 11.91 4.70
CA ASP A 10 9.08 11.60 6.09
C ASP A 10 7.78 10.82 6.16
N TYR A 11 6.84 11.09 5.25
CA TYR A 11 5.60 10.34 5.16
C TYR A 11 5.84 8.84 4.91
N LEU A 12 6.73 8.46 3.98
CA LEU A 12 7.04 7.05 3.72
C LEU A 12 7.74 6.37 4.92
N THR A 13 8.59 7.14 5.61
CA THR A 13 9.24 6.68 6.85
C THR A 13 8.21 6.47 7.95
N GLY A 14 7.31 7.44 8.16
CA GLY A 14 6.25 7.38 9.16
C GLY A 14 5.23 6.30 8.89
N MET A 15 4.87 6.08 7.63
CA MET A 15 4.06 4.93 7.22
C MET A 15 4.73 3.62 7.62
N SER A 16 6.02 3.45 7.31
CA SER A 16 6.75 2.21 7.65
C SER A 16 6.84 1.99 9.16
N LEU A 17 7.11 3.03 9.94
CA LEU A 17 7.14 2.98 11.40
C LEU A 17 5.74 2.70 11.99
N TYR A 18 4.70 3.32 11.44
CA TYR A 18 3.32 3.07 11.85
C TYR A 18 2.91 1.62 11.57
N LEU A 19 3.20 1.09 10.40
CA LEU A 19 2.93 -0.30 10.05
C LEU A 19 3.68 -1.28 10.97
N ASN A 20 4.93 -0.96 11.33
CA ASN A 20 5.67 -1.74 12.31
C ASN A 20 5.04 -1.65 13.72
N TYR A 21 4.54 -0.49 14.13
CA TYR A 21 3.78 -0.36 15.38
C TYR A 21 2.48 -1.19 15.35
N VAL A 22 1.73 -1.15 14.24
CA VAL A 22 0.50 -1.96 14.06
C VAL A 22 0.81 -3.45 14.17
N ARG A 23 1.93 -3.92 13.60
CA ARG A 23 2.38 -5.32 13.74
C ARG A 23 2.47 -5.78 15.20
N HIS A 24 2.90 -4.91 16.11
CA HIS A 24 3.07 -5.26 17.53
C HIS A 24 1.81 -4.97 18.37
N SER A 25 1.03 -3.95 18.01
CA SER A 25 -0.11 -3.48 18.79
C SER A 25 -1.45 -4.10 18.38
N ASN A 26 -1.66 -4.32 17.08
CA ASN A 26 -2.88 -4.91 16.54
C ASN A 26 -2.60 -5.62 15.19
N PRO A 27 -1.91 -6.78 15.21
CA PRO A 27 -1.48 -7.49 14.00
C PRO A 27 -2.63 -7.95 13.10
N ASP A 28 -3.85 -8.06 13.63
CA ASP A 28 -5.02 -8.52 12.88
C ASP A 28 -5.49 -7.51 11.82
N ARG A 29 -5.04 -6.25 11.91
CA ARG A 29 -5.27 -5.24 10.88
C ARG A 29 -4.37 -5.40 9.66
N LEU A 30 -3.26 -6.11 9.78
CA LEU A 30 -2.35 -6.31 8.64
C LEU A 30 -2.91 -7.41 7.74
N SER A 31 -2.91 -7.15 6.43
CA SER A 31 -3.33 -8.13 5.45
C SER A 31 -2.37 -9.32 5.46
N ARG A 32 -2.95 -10.52 5.41
CA ARG A 32 -2.26 -11.81 5.30
C ARG A 32 -2.67 -12.55 4.03
N GLU A 33 -3.15 -11.82 3.02
CA GLU A 33 -3.58 -12.39 1.75
C GLU A 33 -2.41 -12.96 0.96
N ASN A 34 -2.71 -13.91 0.08
CA ASN A 34 -1.71 -14.49 -0.82
C ASN A 34 -1.06 -13.40 -1.67
N GLY A 35 0.27 -13.37 -1.70
CA GLY A 35 1.05 -12.35 -2.40
C GLY A 35 1.45 -11.15 -1.56
N THR A 36 0.99 -11.05 -0.31
CA THR A 36 1.48 -10.03 0.64
C THR A 36 2.81 -10.44 1.28
N VAL A 37 3.73 -9.50 1.40
CA VAL A 37 5.07 -9.71 2.00
C VAL A 37 5.34 -8.59 3.01
N GLY A 38 5.53 -8.95 4.28
CA GLY A 38 5.85 -7.97 5.33
C GLY A 38 4.62 -7.25 5.89
N ASN A 39 4.73 -5.96 6.20
CA ASN A 39 3.63 -5.20 6.78
C ASN A 39 2.82 -4.54 5.66
N VAL A 40 1.59 -5.01 5.46
CA VAL A 40 0.67 -4.48 4.46
C VAL A 40 -0.65 -4.16 5.14
N LEU A 41 -1.16 -2.95 4.92
CA LEU A 41 -2.47 -2.53 5.39
C LEU A 41 -3.37 -2.32 4.18
N VAL A 42 -4.49 -3.01 4.14
CA VAL A 42 -5.46 -2.94 3.03
C VAL A 42 -6.81 -2.55 3.60
N ASP A 43 -7.42 -1.52 3.03
CA ASP A 43 -8.80 -1.18 3.35
C ASP A 43 -9.77 -2.26 2.83
N SER A 44 -10.79 -2.59 3.62
CA SER A 44 -11.79 -3.62 3.28
C SER A 44 -12.53 -3.39 1.95
N THR A 45 -12.58 -2.15 1.45
CA THR A 45 -13.24 -1.80 0.19
C THR A 45 -12.30 -1.85 -1.02
N ALA A 46 -11.00 -2.05 -0.81
CA ALA A 46 -10.05 -2.19 -1.90
C ALA A 46 -10.23 -3.53 -2.62
N LYS A 47 -9.91 -3.55 -3.91
CA LYS A 47 -9.96 -4.75 -4.75
C LYS A 47 -8.57 -5.05 -5.27
N ILE A 48 -8.08 -6.26 -5.01
CA ILE A 48 -6.76 -6.71 -5.42
C ILE A 48 -6.93 -7.86 -6.41
N GLY A 49 -6.31 -7.72 -7.58
CA GLY A 49 -6.29 -8.72 -8.63
C GLY A 49 -5.38 -9.91 -8.32
N GLU A 50 -5.36 -10.88 -9.21
CA GLU A 50 -4.59 -12.10 -9.02
C GLU A 50 -3.09 -11.89 -9.27
N ARG A 51 -2.26 -12.78 -8.69
CA ARG A 51 -0.80 -12.81 -8.89
C ARG A 51 -0.08 -11.50 -8.53
N CYS A 52 -0.67 -10.67 -7.69
CA CYS A 52 -0.02 -9.46 -7.17
C CYS A 52 1.09 -9.80 -6.17
N ARG A 53 2.12 -8.95 -6.11
CA ARG A 53 3.11 -8.97 -5.03
C ARG A 53 3.07 -7.64 -4.29
N ILE A 54 2.63 -7.67 -3.04
CA ILE A 54 2.37 -6.46 -2.27
C ILE A 54 3.25 -6.44 -1.04
N GLY A 55 4.18 -5.51 -0.97
CA GLY A 55 5.02 -5.25 0.19
C GLY A 55 6.52 -5.33 -0.07
N PRO A 56 7.34 -5.05 0.95
CA PRO A 56 6.96 -4.63 2.31
C PRO A 56 6.45 -3.18 2.40
N ASN A 57 5.84 -2.85 3.54
CA ASN A 57 5.41 -1.50 3.92
C ASN A 57 4.49 -0.85 2.90
N VAL A 58 3.31 -1.44 2.68
CA VAL A 58 2.33 -0.92 1.72
C VAL A 58 1.03 -0.58 2.44
N VAL A 59 0.45 0.56 2.08
CA VAL A 59 -0.91 0.95 2.49
C VAL A 59 -1.78 1.10 1.23
N ILE A 60 -2.89 0.39 1.21
CA ILE A 60 -3.91 0.47 0.17
C ILE A 60 -5.16 1.10 0.78
N GLY A 61 -5.49 2.31 0.32
CA GLY A 61 -6.64 3.07 0.78
C GLY A 61 -7.99 2.56 0.28
N PRO A 62 -9.09 3.20 0.71
CA PRO A 62 -10.44 2.78 0.37
C PRO A 62 -10.73 2.89 -1.13
N ARG A 63 -11.47 1.93 -1.66
CA ARG A 63 -11.91 1.85 -3.07
C ARG A 63 -10.78 1.87 -4.10
N VAL A 64 -9.55 1.57 -3.68
CA VAL A 64 -8.43 1.38 -4.61
C VAL A 64 -8.63 0.08 -5.38
N ILE A 65 -8.36 0.11 -6.68
CA ILE A 65 -8.40 -1.06 -7.55
C ILE A 65 -6.97 -1.35 -8.00
N VAL A 66 -6.44 -2.50 -7.58
CA VAL A 66 -5.16 -3.04 -8.03
C VAL A 66 -5.46 -4.18 -8.99
N GLN A 67 -5.09 -4.03 -10.26
CA GLN A 67 -5.27 -5.10 -11.26
C GLN A 67 -4.19 -6.20 -11.15
N ASP A 68 -4.31 -7.22 -11.99
CA ASP A 68 -3.51 -8.43 -11.90
C ASP A 68 -2.00 -8.19 -12.11
N GLY A 69 -1.18 -8.97 -11.40
CA GLY A 69 0.27 -8.98 -11.59
C GLY A 69 0.99 -7.70 -11.14
N VAL A 70 0.31 -6.80 -10.42
CA VAL A 70 0.91 -5.56 -9.90
C VAL A 70 1.90 -5.86 -8.78
N CYS A 71 3.01 -5.13 -8.77
CA CYS A 71 4.02 -5.17 -7.73
C CYS A 71 4.06 -3.85 -6.96
N LEU A 72 3.79 -3.88 -5.65
CA LEU A 72 3.79 -2.71 -4.77
C LEU A 72 4.90 -2.85 -3.71
N LYS A 73 5.69 -1.81 -3.46
CA LYS A 73 6.76 -1.82 -2.45
C LYS A 73 6.97 -0.45 -1.81
N ASN A 74 7.00 -0.37 -0.49
CA ASN A 74 7.29 0.87 0.26
C ASN A 74 6.48 2.07 -0.25
N CYS A 75 5.17 1.88 -0.47
CA CYS A 75 4.32 2.89 -1.08
C CYS A 75 2.97 3.00 -0.38
N THR A 76 2.34 4.16 -0.50
CA THR A 76 0.94 4.36 -0.11
C THR A 76 0.11 4.65 -1.35
N ILE A 77 -1.09 4.10 -1.40
CA ILE A 77 -2.07 4.38 -2.44
C ILE A 77 -3.31 4.96 -1.76
N LEU A 78 -3.53 6.25 -1.97
CA LEU A 78 -4.70 6.92 -1.41
C LEU A 78 -5.96 6.54 -2.20
N GLY A 79 -7.11 6.78 -1.57
CA GLY A 79 -8.39 6.23 -2.01
C GLY A 79 -8.80 6.60 -3.44
N ASP A 80 -9.68 5.77 -3.99
CA ASP A 80 -10.26 5.93 -5.34
C ASP A 80 -9.25 5.85 -6.50
N SER A 81 -8.06 5.30 -6.28
CA SER A 81 -7.03 5.17 -7.32
C SER A 81 -7.09 3.82 -8.04
N LEU A 82 -6.72 3.81 -9.32
CA LEU A 82 -6.66 2.62 -10.18
C LEU A 82 -5.21 2.35 -10.59
N ILE A 83 -4.72 1.16 -10.27
CA ILE A 83 -3.43 0.65 -10.72
C ILE A 83 -3.66 -0.44 -11.76
N LYS A 84 -3.22 -0.21 -13.00
CA LYS A 84 -3.39 -1.17 -14.08
C LYS A 84 -2.41 -2.35 -13.99
N SER A 85 -2.74 -3.44 -14.70
CA SER A 85 -2.03 -4.72 -14.63
C SER A 85 -0.54 -4.60 -14.92
N HIS A 86 0.24 -5.49 -14.32
CA HIS A 86 1.70 -5.63 -14.52
C HIS A 86 2.56 -4.40 -14.18
N SER A 87 1.97 -3.39 -13.53
CA SER A 87 2.71 -2.20 -13.11
C SER A 87 3.57 -2.44 -11.86
N TRP A 88 4.73 -1.82 -11.83
CA TRP A 88 5.64 -1.79 -10.68
C TRP A 88 5.60 -0.43 -10.01
N ILE A 89 5.24 -0.41 -8.73
CA ILE A 89 5.12 0.81 -7.94
C ILE A 89 6.00 0.66 -6.70
N ALA A 90 7.01 1.54 -6.59
CA ALA A 90 7.93 1.51 -5.47
C ALA A 90 8.27 2.90 -4.95
N ASN A 91 8.42 3.02 -3.62
CA ASN A 91 8.98 4.19 -2.96
C ASN A 91 8.24 5.51 -3.30
N CYS A 92 6.91 5.45 -3.41
CA CYS A 92 6.11 6.59 -3.84
C CYS A 92 4.81 6.74 -3.04
N ILE A 93 4.23 7.93 -3.17
CA ILE A 93 2.92 8.29 -2.62
C ILE A 93 2.01 8.52 -3.82
N ILE A 94 0.99 7.68 -3.97
CA ILE A 94 -0.03 7.86 -5.00
C ILE A 94 -1.18 8.62 -4.38
N GLY A 95 -1.48 9.78 -4.95
CA GLY A 95 -2.58 10.65 -4.54
C GLY A 95 -3.95 9.99 -4.70
N TRP A 96 -4.99 10.72 -4.31
CA TRP A 96 -6.37 10.29 -4.53
C TRP A 96 -6.74 10.34 -6.02
N ARG A 97 -7.58 9.39 -6.46
CA ARG A 97 -8.16 9.38 -7.82
C ARG A 97 -7.10 9.37 -8.93
N CYS A 98 -5.95 8.75 -8.68
CA CYS A 98 -4.91 8.59 -9.69
C CYS A 98 -5.18 7.37 -10.56
N HIS A 99 -4.88 7.48 -11.86
CA HIS A 99 -4.93 6.37 -12.80
C HIS A 99 -3.51 6.06 -13.27
N ILE A 100 -2.93 4.94 -12.82
CA ILE A 100 -1.61 4.48 -13.25
C ILE A 100 -1.77 3.51 -14.42
N GLY A 101 -1.09 3.81 -15.52
CA GLY A 101 -1.06 3.00 -16.74
C GLY A 101 -0.53 1.58 -16.52
N GLN A 102 -0.69 0.73 -17.54
CA GLN A 102 -0.09 -0.61 -17.59
C GLN A 102 1.33 -0.51 -18.15
N TRP A 103 2.21 -1.44 -17.76
CA TRP A 103 3.55 -1.62 -18.32
C TRP A 103 3.53 -2.63 -19.48
#